data_AF-A0A5D0J3E8-F1
#
_entry.id   AF-A0A5D0J3E8-F1
#
_cell.length_a   1.000
_cell.length_b   1.000
_cell.length_c   1.000
_cell.angle_alpha   90.00
_cell.angle_beta   90.00
_cell.angle_gamma   90.00
#
_symmetry.space_group_name_H-M   'P 1'
#
loop_
_entity.id
_entity.type
_entity.pdbx_description
1 polymer ?
#
loop_
_entity_poly.entity_id
_entity_poly.type
_entity_poly.pdbx_seq_one_letter_code
_entity_poly.pdbx_strand_id
1 'polypeptide(L)'
;IYTRKKGTLDADEELLFDCNEMAKDQAYFKLGSIAISPDNKLAAFTTDLVSRRQYTVQIKDLTTGNILQDTIINTTGSITWANDNKTLFYALKDDVTLRSHKICKHV
;
A
#
# COMPACT_ATOMS: atom_id res chain seq x y z
N ILE A 1 -6.07 -6.30 11.21
CA ILE A 1 -5.75 -7.54 10.45
C ILE A 1 -6.52 -7.49 9.15
N TYR A 2 -5.87 -7.73 8.02
CA TYR A 2 -6.48 -7.80 6.70
C TYR A 2 -6.22 -9.18 6.10
N THR A 3 -7.27 -9.85 5.68
CA THR A 3 -7.22 -11.20 5.11
C THR A 3 -7.99 -11.26 3.79
N ARG A 4 -7.74 -12.31 2.99
CA ARG A 4 -8.53 -12.64 1.80
C ARG A 4 -8.77 -14.15 1.71
N LYS A 5 -9.75 -14.54 0.88
CA LYS A 5 -10.06 -15.93 0.55
C LYS A 5 -10.21 -16.09 -0.96
N LYS A 6 -9.80 -17.24 -1.49
CA LYS A 6 -9.79 -17.49 -2.94
C LYS A 6 -11.14 -18.03 -3.42
N GLY A 7 -11.86 -17.23 -4.19
CA GLY A 7 -13.08 -17.64 -4.90
C GLY A 7 -14.33 -17.75 -4.00
N THR A 8 -14.26 -18.50 -2.91
CA THR A 8 -15.37 -18.70 -1.96
C THR A 8 -14.96 -18.31 -0.54
N LEU A 9 -15.94 -18.12 0.35
CA LEU A 9 -15.70 -17.83 1.77
C LEU A 9 -15.30 -19.09 2.58
N ASP A 10 -15.44 -20.27 2.00
CA ASP A 10 -15.04 -21.53 2.62
C ASP A 10 -13.57 -21.88 2.34
N ALA A 11 -12.93 -21.17 1.40
CA ALA A 11 -11.51 -21.34 1.13
C ALA A 11 -10.63 -20.92 2.32
N ASP A 12 -9.42 -21.47 2.35
CA ASP A 12 -8.41 -21.11 3.33
C ASP A 12 -8.16 -19.60 3.35
N GLU A 13 -8.02 -19.07 4.56
CA GLU A 13 -7.77 -17.65 4.77
C GLU A 13 -6.28 -17.32 4.56
N GLU A 14 -6.03 -16.28 3.76
CA GLU A 14 -4.70 -15.74 3.50
C GLU A 14 -4.54 -14.40 4.22
N LEU A 15 -3.50 -14.29 5.06
CA LEU A 15 -3.15 -13.06 5.75
C LEU A 15 -2.44 -12.08 4.81
N LEU A 16 -3.08 -10.94 4.52
CA LEU A 16 -2.48 -9.86 3.74
C LEU A 16 -1.63 -8.96 4.62
N PHE A 17 -2.19 -8.44 5.71
CA PHE A 17 -1.51 -7.49 6.59
C PHE A 17 -1.89 -7.70 8.05
N ASP A 18 -0.87 -7.84 8.89
CA ASP A 18 -1.00 -7.72 10.35
C ASP A 18 -0.49 -6.35 10.80
N CYS A 19 -1.42 -5.42 11.01
CA CYS A 19 -1.07 -4.08 11.47
C CYS A 19 -0.52 -4.05 12.90
N ASN A 20 -0.78 -5.07 13.73
CA ASN A 20 -0.21 -5.13 15.07
C ASN A 20 1.28 -5.42 14.97
N GLU A 21 1.66 -6.41 14.16
CA GLU A 21 3.05 -6.75 13.88
C GLU A 21 3.79 -5.58 13.22
N MET A 22 3.19 -4.95 12.21
CA MET A 22 3.78 -3.81 11.52
C MET A 22 3.94 -2.56 12.41
N ALA A 23 3.16 -2.46 13.49
CA ALA A 23 3.16 -1.30 14.39
C ALA A 23 4.03 -1.47 15.65
N LYS A 24 4.62 -2.65 15.90
CA LYS A 24 5.25 -3.00 17.19
C LYS A 24 6.23 -1.95 17.73
N ASP A 25 7.02 -1.35 16.86
CA ASP A 25 8.05 -0.36 17.23
C ASP A 25 7.70 1.08 16.79
N GLN A 26 6.43 1.34 16.52
CA GLN A 26 5.95 2.61 16.00
C GLN A 26 5.07 3.31 17.04
N ALA A 27 5.42 4.55 17.40
CA ALA A 27 4.59 5.38 18.30
C ALA A 27 3.23 5.73 17.69
N TYR A 28 3.14 5.73 16.35
CA TYR A 28 1.92 5.83 15.59
C TYR A 28 2.06 4.97 14.33
N PHE A 29 1.01 4.24 14.01
CA PHE A 29 0.95 3.47 12.78
C PHE A 29 -0.43 3.59 12.17
N LYS A 30 -0.47 3.89 10.87
CA LYS A 30 -1.69 3.81 10.08
C LYS A 30 -1.40 3.13 8.75
N LEU A 31 -2.08 2.02 8.50
CA LEU A 31 -2.26 1.51 7.15
C LEU A 31 -3.31 2.36 6.44
N GLY A 32 -2.93 2.95 5.31
CA GLY A 32 -3.78 3.80 4.48
C GLY A 32 -4.57 2.97 3.47
N SER A 33 -4.14 2.98 2.22
CA SER A 33 -4.78 2.23 1.14
C SER A 33 -4.11 0.87 0.96
N ILE A 34 -4.88 -0.11 0.51
CA ILE A 34 -4.40 -1.37 -0.06
C ILE A 34 -5.01 -1.48 -1.45
N ALA A 35 -4.19 -1.55 -2.48
CA ALA A 35 -4.60 -1.79 -3.86
C ALA A 35 -3.97 -3.10 -4.35
N ILE A 36 -4.82 -4.06 -4.69
CA ILE A 36 -4.39 -5.36 -5.23
C ILE A 36 -4.23 -5.23 -6.75
N SER A 37 -3.16 -5.80 -7.31
CA SER A 37 -2.95 -5.84 -8.76
C SER A 37 -4.07 -6.64 -9.45
N PRO A 38 -4.41 -6.34 -10.72
CA PRO A 38 -5.44 -7.07 -11.46
C PRO A 38 -5.25 -8.60 -11.47
N ASP A 39 -4.01 -9.07 -11.53
CA ASP A 39 -3.65 -10.50 -11.48
C ASP A 39 -3.60 -11.09 -10.06
N ASN A 40 -3.94 -10.32 -9.04
CA ASN A 40 -3.98 -10.71 -7.62
C ASN A 40 -2.64 -11.12 -7.00
N LYS A 41 -1.50 -10.79 -7.64
CA LYS A 41 -0.16 -11.18 -7.17
C LYS A 41 0.54 -10.13 -6.33
N LEU A 42 0.24 -8.84 -6.53
CA LEU A 42 0.88 -7.74 -5.81
C LEU A 42 -0.16 -6.97 -4.99
N ALA A 43 0.25 -6.48 -3.83
CA ALA A 43 -0.47 -5.48 -3.07
C ALA A 43 0.40 -4.23 -2.96
N ALA A 44 -0.01 -3.14 -3.62
CA ALA A 44 0.51 -1.83 -3.27
C ALA A 44 -0.23 -1.38 -2.01
N PHE A 45 0.49 -0.92 -1.00
CA PHE A 45 -0.10 -0.47 0.25
C PHE A 45 0.59 0.79 0.74
N THR A 46 -0.11 1.57 1.57
CA THR A 46 0.43 2.82 2.07
C THR A 46 0.47 2.87 3.59
N THR A 47 1.51 3.43 4.18
CA THR A 47 1.66 3.59 5.64
C THR A 47 1.95 5.03 6.02
N ASP A 48 1.38 5.50 7.13
CA ASP A 48 1.73 6.76 7.79
C ASP A 48 2.21 6.43 9.20
N LEU A 49 3.45 6.78 9.49
CA LEU A 49 4.11 6.52 10.78
C LEU A 49 4.24 7.79 11.65
N VAL A 50 3.86 8.95 11.12
CA VAL A 50 4.08 10.26 11.75
C VAL A 50 2.80 11.06 11.98
N SER A 51 1.64 10.48 11.67
CA SER A 51 0.32 11.11 11.84
C SER A 51 0.14 12.41 11.05
N ARG A 52 0.85 12.55 9.93
CA ARG A 52 0.79 13.76 9.08
C ARG A 52 0.04 13.56 7.77
N ARG A 53 -0.58 12.38 7.59
CA ARG A 53 -1.21 11.98 6.31
C ARG A 53 -0.22 12.14 5.15
N GLN A 54 1.06 11.88 5.41
CA GLN A 54 2.12 11.79 4.42
C GLN A 54 2.47 10.32 4.35
N TYR A 55 1.94 9.66 3.33
CA TYR A 55 2.02 8.21 3.28
C TYR A 55 3.20 7.76 2.43
N THR A 56 3.82 6.67 2.86
CA THR A 56 4.79 5.91 2.09
C THR A 56 4.07 4.78 1.36
N VAL A 57 4.23 4.68 0.04
CA VAL A 57 3.78 3.53 -0.76
C VAL A 57 4.88 2.49 -0.79
N GLN A 58 4.49 1.24 -0.57
CA GLN A 58 5.34 0.06 -0.73
C GLN A 58 4.56 -1.01 -1.49
N ILE A 59 5.26 -1.99 -2.07
CA ILE A 59 4.64 -3.12 -2.76
C ILE A 59 4.98 -4.42 -2.04
N LYS A 60 3.97 -5.23 -1.75
CA LYS A 60 4.11 -6.59 -1.24
C LYS A 60 3.79 -7.58 -2.35
N ASP A 61 4.67 -8.54 -2.59
CA ASP A 61 4.37 -9.73 -3.36
C ASP A 61 3.56 -10.70 -2.50
N LEU A 62 2.34 -10.99 -2.92
CA LEU A 62 1.40 -11.85 -2.19
C LEU A 62 1.67 -13.34 -2.41
N THR A 63 2.46 -13.69 -3.42
CA THR A 63 2.86 -15.08 -3.68
C THR A 63 3.99 -15.51 -2.76
N THR A 64 4.90 -14.58 -2.42
CA THR A 64 6.05 -14.84 -1.55
C THR A 64 5.88 -14.27 -0.15
N GLY A 65 5.00 -13.29 0.04
CA GLY A 65 4.84 -12.53 1.28
C GLY A 65 5.87 -11.41 1.46
N ASN A 66 6.82 -11.26 0.53
CA ASN A 66 7.91 -10.28 0.66
C ASN A 66 7.48 -8.87 0.28
N ILE A 67 8.05 -7.88 0.95
CA ILE A 67 7.95 -6.47 0.55
C ILE A 67 9.10 -6.17 -0.41
N LEU A 68 8.79 -5.60 -1.58
CA LEU A 68 9.75 -5.22 -2.61
C LEU A 68 10.54 -3.96 -2.19
N GLN A 69 11.64 -3.68 -2.88
CA GLN A 69 12.53 -2.57 -2.52
C GLN A 69 11.93 -1.18 -2.84
N ASP A 70 11.07 -1.11 -3.84
CA ASP A 70 10.42 0.12 -4.28
C ASP A 70 9.64 0.79 -3.15
N THR A 71 9.94 2.07 -2.95
CA THR A 71 9.33 2.90 -1.91
C THR A 71 9.09 4.31 -2.45
N ILE A 72 7.86 4.82 -2.31
CA ILE A 72 7.49 6.17 -2.75
C ILE A 72 6.98 6.96 -1.53
N ILE A 73 7.67 8.05 -1.19
CA ILE A 73 7.36 8.85 0.00
C ILE A 73 6.47 10.07 -0.31
N ASN A 74 5.96 10.68 0.76
CA ASN A 74 5.16 11.91 0.72
C ASN A 74 3.96 11.89 -0.26
N THR A 75 3.27 10.76 -0.30
CA THR A 75 2.05 10.61 -1.09
C THR A 75 0.82 11.02 -0.28
N THR A 76 -0.29 11.26 -0.98
CA THR A 76 -1.62 11.47 -0.38
C THR A 76 -2.20 10.22 0.28
N GLY A 77 -1.63 9.04 -0.03
CA GLY A 77 -2.10 7.73 0.45
C GLY A 77 -2.98 6.97 -0.55
N SER A 78 -3.52 7.64 -1.58
CA SER A 78 -4.29 6.99 -2.65
C SER A 78 -3.38 6.42 -3.73
N ILE A 79 -3.67 5.19 -4.15
CA ILE A 79 -2.91 4.43 -5.16
C ILE A 79 -3.87 3.61 -6.03
N THR A 80 -3.56 3.47 -7.31
CA THR A 80 -4.28 2.57 -8.22
C THR A 80 -3.34 1.90 -9.21
N TRP A 81 -3.62 0.64 -9.53
CA TRP A 81 -2.91 -0.10 -10.57
C TRP A 81 -3.44 0.25 -11.96
N ALA A 82 -2.55 0.23 -12.95
CA ALA A 82 -2.94 0.03 -14.33
C ALA A 82 -3.25 -1.45 -14.58
N ASN A 83 -3.84 -1.76 -15.74
CA ASN A 83 -4.24 -3.12 -16.08
C ASN A 83 -3.08 -4.04 -16.52
N ASP A 84 -1.83 -3.57 -16.41
CA ASP A 84 -0.61 -4.28 -16.83
C ASP A 84 0.10 -5.02 -15.68
N ASN A 85 -0.44 -4.94 -14.45
CA ASN A 85 0.12 -5.49 -13.22
C ASN A 85 1.50 -4.93 -12.83
N LYS A 86 1.89 -3.76 -13.36
CA LYS A 86 3.22 -3.17 -13.16
C LYS A 86 3.13 -1.69 -12.82
N THR A 87 2.27 -0.95 -13.51
CA THR A 87 2.20 0.49 -13.37
C THR A 87 1.29 0.90 -12.22
N LEU A 88 1.77 1.78 -11.35
CA LEU A 88 0.99 2.44 -10.29
C LEU A 88 0.80 3.93 -10.60
N PHE A 89 -0.38 4.45 -10.29
CA PHE A 89 -0.66 5.89 -10.26
C PHE A 89 -0.95 6.35 -8.83
N TYR A 90 -0.39 7.50 -8.47
CA TYR A 90 -0.51 8.08 -7.12
C TYR A 90 -0.40 9.61 -7.19
N ALA A 91 -0.82 10.27 -6.10
CA ALA A 91 -0.70 11.72 -5.98
C ALA A 91 0.33 12.12 -4.91
N LEU A 92 1.20 13.07 -5.26
CA LEU A 92 2.20 13.66 -4.36
C LEU A 92 1.65 14.88 -3.63
N LYS A 93 2.13 15.08 -2.41
CA LYS A 93 1.88 16.30 -1.63
C LYS A 93 3.02 17.29 -1.83
N ASP A 94 2.68 18.57 -1.74
CA ASP A 94 3.67 19.63 -1.60
C ASP A 94 4.27 19.60 -0.18
N ASP A 95 5.57 19.75 -0.04
CA ASP A 95 6.28 19.55 1.24
C ASP A 95 5.89 20.58 2.31
N VAL A 96 5.52 21.80 1.90
CA VAL A 96 5.21 22.91 2.82
C VAL A 96 3.72 22.99 3.08
N THR A 97 2.92 23.09 2.01
CA THR A 97 1.47 23.30 2.11
C THR A 97 0.69 22.01 2.36
N LEU A 98 1.33 20.85 2.14
CA LEU A 98 0.73 19.52 2.22
C LEU A 98 -0.47 19.30 1.27
N ARG A 99 -0.64 20.18 0.28
CA ARG A 99 -1.68 20.04 -0.75
C ARG A 99 -1.25 19.03 -1.81
N SER A 100 -2.20 18.21 -2.24
CA SER A 100 -2.01 17.36 -3.42
C SER A 100 -1.79 18.25 -4.65
N HIS A 101 -0.74 17.99 -5.43
CA HIS A 101 -0.40 18.87 -6.56
C HIS A 101 0.08 18.17 -7.84
N LYS A 102 0.47 16.90 -7.78
CA LYS A 102 0.94 16.12 -8.95
C LYS A 102 0.36 14.72 -8.93
N ILE A 103 -0.06 14.25 -10.11
CA ILE A 103 -0.30 12.83 -10.37
C ILE A 103 0.95 12.26 -11.03
N CYS A 104 1.47 11.18 -10.46
CA CYS A 104 2.68 10.51 -10.90
C CYS A 104 2.37 9.07 -11.30
N LYS A 105 3.27 8.49 -12.10
CA LYS A 105 3.29 7.06 -12.41
C LYS A 105 4.60 6.44 -11.90
N HIS A 106 4.55 5.17 -11.50
CA HIS A 106 5.70 4.34 -11.14
C HIS A 106 5.58 2.99 -11.86
N VAL A 107 6.70 2.43 -12.32
CA VAL A 107 6.78 1.15 -13.06
C VAL A 107 7.99 0.37 -12.59
#